data_AF-A0A7S3S3E5-F1
#
_entry.id   AF-A0A7S3S3E5-F1
#
_cell.length_a   1.000
_cell.length_b   1.000
_cell.length_c   1.000
_cell.angle_alpha   90.00
_cell.angle_beta   90.00
_cell.angle_gamma   90.00
#
_symmetry.space_group_name_H-M   'P 1'
#
loop_
_entity.id
_entity.type
_entity.pdbx_description
1 polymer ?
#
loop_
_entity_poly.entity_id
_entity_poly.type
_entity_poly.pdbx_seq_one_letter_code
_entity_poly.pdbx_strand_id
1 'polypeptide(L)'
;AAPALATHSLGPPPPLMPLPTGIETPAKGPSVSYAQQVAEAKALASTSLDGALQNLLSHEKTARLAADVGGTTELVKAMVSLCYDAKDWDKLNETIVLLSKRRAQLKQAVTAMVQQASTYLDELAEARKLSLIETLRNVSEGKMYVEVERARLTRILAGMQEATGDVEAARKTMQDTVVETLGGMDKREKTDFILEQIRLCLEVKDFIRANIVAKKIQTKTFKERREETRRGEKRREELQRPCLFAPLCPRDAASPFGLVGS
;
A
#
# COMPACT_ATOMS: atom_id res chain seq x y z
N ALA A 1 -76.46 -0.34 -8.99
CA ALA A 1 -75.70 -0.06 -7.75
C ALA A 1 -74.41 -0.88 -7.80
N ALA A 2 -73.27 -0.21 -8.00
CA ALA A 2 -71.94 -0.81 -7.99
C ALA A 2 -71.10 -0.08 -6.91
N PRO A 3 -70.27 -0.78 -6.11
CA PRO A 3 -69.55 -0.15 -5.01
C PRO A 3 -68.26 0.52 -5.49
N ALA A 4 -67.96 1.67 -4.88
CA ALA A 4 -66.80 2.51 -5.15
C ALA A 4 -65.50 1.86 -4.67
N LEU A 5 -64.47 1.81 -5.54
CA LEU A 5 -63.11 1.47 -5.15
C LEU A 5 -62.49 2.64 -4.37
N ALA A 6 -62.07 2.36 -3.14
CA ALA A 6 -61.28 3.27 -2.31
C ALA A 6 -59.86 3.39 -2.86
N THR A 7 -59.45 4.61 -3.20
CA THR A 7 -58.09 4.98 -3.57
C THR A 7 -57.24 5.12 -2.30
N HIS A 8 -56.41 4.11 -2.01
CA HIS A 8 -55.38 4.27 -0.97
C HIS A 8 -54.24 5.14 -1.50
N SER A 9 -54.16 6.38 -1.03
CA SER A 9 -53.02 7.26 -1.26
C SER A 9 -51.79 6.71 -0.52
N LEU A 10 -50.80 6.24 -1.27
CA LEU A 10 -49.49 5.91 -0.71
C LEU A 10 -48.80 7.21 -0.29
N GLY A 11 -48.60 7.39 1.02
CA GLY A 11 -47.83 8.49 1.57
C GLY A 11 -46.35 8.42 1.17
N PRO A 12 -45.59 9.53 1.30
CA PRO A 12 -44.21 9.60 0.88
C PRO A 12 -43.32 8.60 1.65
N PRO A 13 -42.31 8.00 1.00
CA PRO A 13 -41.44 7.03 1.64
C PRO A 13 -40.64 7.69 2.78
N PRO A 14 -40.40 6.97 3.89
CA PRO A 14 -39.63 7.50 5.01
C PRO A 14 -38.18 7.80 4.59
N PRO A 15 -37.54 8.83 5.18
CA PRO A 15 -36.17 9.19 4.84
C PRO A 15 -35.20 8.06 5.19
N LEU A 16 -34.34 7.72 4.23
CA LEU A 16 -33.28 6.73 4.41
C LEU A 16 -32.34 7.16 5.53
N MET A 17 -32.25 6.34 6.58
CA MET A 17 -31.24 6.54 7.61
C MET A 17 -29.84 6.36 7.01
N PRO A 18 -28.85 7.20 7.40
CA PRO A 18 -27.48 7.01 6.96
C PRO A 18 -26.96 5.66 7.47
N LEU A 19 -26.40 4.87 6.55
CA LEU A 19 -25.69 3.63 6.88
C LEU A 19 -24.62 3.91 7.92
N PRO A 20 -24.44 3.04 8.93
CA PRO A 20 -23.40 3.22 9.93
C PRO A 20 -22.05 3.25 9.22
N THR A 21 -21.42 4.42 9.24
CA THR A 21 -20.01 4.59 8.88
C THR A 21 -19.19 3.66 9.76
N GLY A 22 -18.22 2.98 9.13
CA GLY A 22 -17.46 1.89 9.71
C GLY A 22 -17.03 2.15 11.15
N ILE A 23 -17.48 1.27 12.03
CA ILE A 23 -16.86 1.09 13.35
C ILE A 23 -15.47 0.54 13.06
N GLU A 24 -14.46 1.41 13.01
CA GLU A 24 -13.10 1.01 13.34
C GLU A 24 -13.14 0.57 14.81
N THR A 25 -13.29 -0.73 15.04
CA THR A 25 -13.18 -1.28 16.38
C THR A 25 -11.76 -1.01 16.87
N PRO A 26 -11.57 -0.22 17.93
CA PRO A 26 -10.26 -0.02 18.51
C PRO A 26 -9.71 -1.38 18.97
N ALA A 27 -8.43 -1.63 18.66
CA ALA A 27 -7.73 -2.85 19.01
C ALA A 27 -7.94 -3.19 20.49
N LYS A 28 -8.58 -4.33 20.76
CA LYS A 28 -8.90 -4.79 22.11
C LYS A 28 -7.85 -5.82 22.52
N GLY A 29 -6.86 -5.38 23.28
CA GLY A 29 -5.90 -6.22 23.99
C GLY A 29 -4.44 -5.74 23.84
N PRO A 30 -3.57 -5.97 24.84
CA PRO A 30 -2.13 -5.75 24.69
C PRO A 30 -1.62 -6.67 23.57
N SER A 31 -0.95 -6.10 22.57
CA SER A 31 -0.31 -6.89 21.52
C SER A 31 0.71 -7.82 22.16
N VAL A 32 0.49 -9.13 22.03
CA VAL A 32 1.43 -10.13 22.54
C VAL A 32 2.59 -10.15 21.55
N SER A 33 3.77 -9.73 22.01
CA SER A 33 4.96 -9.80 21.16
C SER A 33 5.39 -11.26 20.99
N TYR A 34 5.38 -11.74 19.75
CA TYR A 34 5.81 -13.10 19.41
C TYR A 34 7.29 -13.14 19.02
N ALA A 35 8.07 -12.12 19.38
CA ALA A 35 9.48 -11.98 18.99
C ALA A 35 10.35 -13.19 19.38
N GLN A 36 10.11 -13.79 20.54
CA GLN A 36 10.84 -14.99 20.99
C GLN A 36 10.56 -16.20 20.09
N GLN A 37 9.28 -16.44 19.76
CA GLN A 37 8.88 -17.55 18.88
C GLN A 37 9.36 -17.34 17.45
N VAL A 38 9.40 -16.08 16.99
CA VAL A 38 10.00 -15.72 15.69
C VAL A 38 11.51 -15.98 15.70
N ALA A 39 12.22 -15.68 16.79
CA ALA A 39 13.65 -15.95 16.91
C ALA A 39 13.94 -17.46 16.94
N GLU A 40 13.13 -18.24 17.65
CA GLU A 40 13.22 -19.70 17.67
C GLU A 40 12.95 -20.30 16.29
N ALA A 41 11.93 -19.82 15.58
CA ALA A 41 11.64 -20.25 14.21
C ALA A 41 12.78 -19.88 13.24
N LYS A 42 13.43 -18.72 13.42
CA LYS A 42 14.63 -18.34 12.65
C LYS A 42 15.81 -19.27 12.92
N ALA A 43 16.02 -19.67 14.18
CA ALA A 43 17.06 -20.65 14.51
C ALA A 43 16.77 -22.01 13.86
N LEU A 44 15.51 -22.46 13.90
CA LEU A 44 15.07 -23.73 13.31
C LEU A 44 15.08 -23.73 11.77
N ALA A 45 14.91 -22.57 11.14
CA ALA A 45 14.92 -22.44 9.68
C ALA A 45 16.26 -22.87 9.04
N SER A 46 17.36 -22.78 9.79
CA SER A 46 18.67 -23.29 9.36
C SER A 46 18.72 -24.82 9.21
N THR A 47 17.86 -25.54 9.94
CA THR A 47 17.85 -27.01 10.00
C THR A 47 16.68 -27.59 9.19
N SER A 48 15.49 -26.99 9.30
CA SER A 48 14.30 -27.39 8.54
C SER A 48 13.34 -26.21 8.37
N LEU A 49 13.20 -25.75 7.12
CA LEU A 49 12.29 -24.67 6.77
C LEU A 49 10.82 -25.04 7.01
N ASP A 50 10.44 -26.26 6.64
CA ASP A 50 9.05 -26.73 6.77
C ASP A 50 8.65 -26.87 8.24
N GLY A 51 9.56 -27.34 9.10
CA GLY A 51 9.33 -27.39 10.55
C GLY A 51 9.16 -25.99 11.17
N ALA A 52 9.99 -25.03 10.76
CA ALA A 52 9.87 -23.64 11.21
C ALA A 52 8.55 -23.00 10.79
N LEU A 53 8.11 -23.22 9.54
CA LEU A 53 6.82 -22.72 9.04
C LEU A 53 5.63 -23.34 9.77
N GLN A 54 5.64 -24.65 10.03
CA GLN A 54 4.56 -25.31 10.77
C GLN A 54 4.46 -24.77 12.20
N ASN A 55 5.60 -24.50 12.85
CA ASN A 55 5.61 -23.90 14.17
C ASN A 55 4.97 -22.49 14.15
N LEU A 56 5.42 -21.62 13.24
CA LEU A 56 4.84 -20.28 13.07
C LEU A 56 3.36 -20.31 12.70
N LEU A 57 2.92 -21.27 11.88
CA LEU A 57 1.50 -21.43 11.52
C LEU A 57 0.62 -21.81 12.71
N SER A 58 1.17 -22.51 13.71
CA SER A 58 0.47 -22.87 14.94
C SER A 58 0.26 -21.64 15.84
N HIS A 59 1.29 -20.80 15.96
CA HIS A 59 1.24 -19.54 16.69
C HIS A 59 0.36 -18.51 15.98
N GLU A 60 0.43 -18.43 14.65
CA GLU A 60 -0.44 -17.58 13.82
C GLU A 60 -1.91 -17.92 14.04
N LYS A 61 -2.25 -19.21 14.08
CA LYS A 61 -3.63 -19.65 14.36
C LYS A 61 -4.10 -19.16 15.72
N THR A 62 -3.27 -19.26 16.75
CA THR A 62 -3.62 -18.80 18.11
C THR A 62 -3.79 -17.28 18.16
N ALA A 63 -2.83 -16.53 17.60
CA ALA A 63 -2.87 -15.06 17.55
C ALA A 63 -4.08 -14.55 16.76
N ARG A 64 -4.42 -15.22 15.64
CA ARG A 64 -5.56 -14.88 14.80
C ARG A 64 -6.90 -15.14 15.48
N LEU A 65 -7.03 -16.25 16.18
CA LEU A 65 -8.23 -16.54 16.98
C LEU A 65 -8.37 -15.58 18.17
N ALA A 66 -7.25 -15.09 18.71
CA ALA A 66 -7.22 -14.06 19.74
C ALA A 66 -7.46 -12.62 19.19
N ALA A 67 -7.59 -12.46 17.87
CA ALA A 67 -7.72 -11.17 17.19
C ALA A 67 -6.58 -10.16 17.49
N ASP A 68 -5.38 -10.67 17.82
CA ASP A 68 -4.20 -9.83 18.02
C ASP A 68 -3.61 -9.39 16.67
N VAL A 69 -3.85 -8.13 16.32
CA VAL A 69 -3.42 -7.57 15.04
C VAL A 69 -1.91 -7.37 14.96
N GLY A 70 -1.27 -6.98 16.06
CA GLY A 70 0.18 -6.77 16.10
C GLY A 70 0.91 -8.10 15.96
N GLY A 71 0.56 -9.05 16.82
CA GLY A 71 1.20 -10.36 16.84
C GLY A 71 1.01 -11.17 15.55
N THR A 72 -0.19 -11.19 14.99
CA THR A 72 -0.42 -11.85 13.68
C THR A 72 0.35 -11.20 12.55
N THR A 73 0.48 -9.87 12.55
CA THR A 73 1.26 -9.16 11.52
C THR A 73 2.74 -9.49 11.63
N GLU A 74 3.30 -9.53 12.83
CA GLU A 74 4.69 -9.95 13.06
C GLU A 74 4.95 -11.39 12.60
N LEU A 75 4.06 -12.32 12.95
CA LEU A 75 4.18 -13.73 12.55
C LEU A 75 4.10 -13.91 11.04
N VAL A 76 3.16 -13.25 10.36
CA VAL A 76 3.03 -13.31 8.90
C VAL A 76 4.26 -12.70 8.21
N LYS A 77 4.76 -11.57 8.71
CA LYS A 77 5.99 -10.96 8.20
C LYS A 77 7.21 -11.86 8.39
N ALA A 78 7.28 -12.53 9.55
CA ALA A 78 8.34 -13.48 9.86
C ALA A 78 8.35 -14.66 8.89
N MET A 79 7.19 -15.25 8.60
CA MET A 79 7.06 -16.34 7.63
C MET A 79 7.57 -15.93 6.25
N VAL A 80 7.17 -14.75 5.77
CA VAL A 80 7.62 -14.22 4.48
C VAL A 80 9.12 -13.94 4.46
N SER A 81 9.68 -13.42 5.56
CA SER A 81 11.15 -13.26 5.69
C SER A 81 11.91 -14.58 5.71
N LEU A 82 11.39 -15.63 6.36
CA LEU A 82 12.07 -16.92 6.41
C LEU A 82 12.17 -17.58 5.04
N CYS A 83 11.09 -17.54 4.25
CA CYS A 83 11.13 -18.07 2.89
C CYS A 83 12.09 -17.27 2.00
N TYR A 84 12.17 -15.95 2.21
CA TYR A 84 13.14 -15.09 1.52
C TYR A 84 14.59 -15.42 1.92
N ASP A 85 14.88 -15.55 3.22
CA ASP A 85 16.22 -15.85 3.75
C ASP A 85 16.75 -17.20 3.23
N ALA A 86 15.86 -18.19 3.12
CA ALA A 86 16.18 -19.49 2.55
C ALA A 86 16.26 -19.53 1.01
N LYS A 87 15.85 -18.44 0.33
CA LYS A 87 15.78 -18.32 -1.14
C LYS A 87 14.85 -19.34 -1.81
N ASP A 88 13.88 -19.88 -1.08
CA ASP A 88 12.87 -20.83 -1.57
C ASP A 88 11.59 -20.07 -2.01
N TRP A 89 11.58 -19.63 -3.27
CA TRP A 89 10.49 -18.80 -3.84
C TRP A 89 9.19 -19.56 -4.06
N ASP A 90 9.25 -20.86 -4.36
CA ASP A 90 8.06 -21.69 -4.54
C ASP A 90 7.30 -21.83 -3.22
N LYS A 91 8.02 -22.09 -2.12
CA LYS A 91 7.45 -22.13 -0.77
C LYS A 91 6.92 -20.78 -0.33
N LEU A 92 7.56 -19.68 -0.73
CA LEU A 92 7.04 -18.32 -0.49
C LEU A 92 5.67 -18.15 -1.18
N ASN A 93 5.57 -18.49 -2.46
CA ASN A 93 4.34 -18.38 -3.24
C ASN A 93 3.20 -19.22 -2.64
N GLU A 94 3.49 -20.47 -2.27
CA GLU A 94 2.54 -21.37 -1.60
C GLU A 94 2.07 -20.79 -0.26
N THR A 95 3.00 -20.27 0.54
CA THR A 95 2.71 -19.68 1.85
C THR A 95 1.81 -18.45 1.73
N ILE A 96 2.08 -17.56 0.76
CA ILE A 96 1.25 -16.37 0.50
C ILE A 96 -0.16 -16.81 0.10
N VAL A 97 -0.28 -17.77 -0.83
CA VAL A 97 -1.59 -18.28 -1.27
C VAL A 97 -2.33 -18.93 -0.10
N LEU A 98 -1.64 -19.71 0.72
CA LEU A 98 -2.22 -20.38 1.90
C LEU A 98 -2.76 -19.37 2.91
N LEU A 99 -1.94 -18.38 3.31
CA LEU A 99 -2.35 -17.34 4.27
C LEU A 99 -3.51 -16.50 3.72
N SER A 100 -3.54 -16.24 2.42
CA SER A 100 -4.58 -15.46 1.77
C SER A 100 -5.96 -16.11 1.75
N LYS A 101 -6.00 -17.46 1.76
CA LYS A 101 -7.22 -18.29 1.71
C LYS A 101 -7.74 -18.67 3.11
N ARG A 102 -6.98 -18.39 4.19
CA ARG A 102 -7.42 -18.69 5.56
C ARG A 102 -8.67 -17.88 5.92
N ARG A 103 -9.71 -18.57 6.40
CA ARG A 103 -10.94 -17.94 6.90
C ARG A 103 -10.62 -17.11 8.14
N ALA A 104 -11.11 -15.86 8.19
CA ALA A 104 -10.88 -14.91 9.29
C ALA A 104 -9.42 -14.43 9.44
N GLN A 105 -8.67 -14.30 8.34
CA GLN A 105 -7.42 -13.56 8.36
C GLN A 105 -7.67 -12.07 8.60
N LEU A 106 -6.80 -11.44 9.40
CA LEU A 106 -6.88 -10.01 9.68
C LEU A 106 -6.42 -9.19 8.46
N LYS A 107 -7.18 -8.15 8.12
CA LYS A 107 -6.93 -7.29 6.94
C LYS A 107 -5.53 -6.66 6.97
N GLN A 108 -5.10 -6.19 8.14
CA GLN A 108 -3.79 -5.55 8.32
C GLN A 108 -2.64 -6.55 8.10
N ALA A 109 -2.78 -7.79 8.58
CA ALA A 109 -1.77 -8.84 8.36
C ALA A 109 -1.60 -9.17 6.87
N VAL A 110 -2.70 -9.27 6.11
CA VAL A 110 -2.65 -9.51 4.65
C VAL A 110 -2.01 -8.33 3.92
N THR A 111 -2.33 -7.09 4.33
CA THR A 111 -1.76 -5.88 3.71
C THR A 111 -0.25 -5.82 3.93
N ALA A 112 0.18 -6.05 5.17
CA ALA A 112 1.60 -6.10 5.54
C ALA A 112 2.37 -7.20 4.82
N MET A 113 1.76 -8.38 4.65
CA MET A 113 2.33 -9.50 3.89
C MET A 113 2.62 -9.10 2.44
N VAL A 114 1.64 -8.48 1.77
CA VAL A 114 1.76 -8.08 0.37
C VAL A 114 2.80 -6.97 0.21
N GLN A 115 2.80 -5.98 1.11
CA GLN A 115 3.79 -4.89 1.09
C GLN A 115 5.23 -5.40 1.25
N GLN A 116 5.46 -6.37 2.14
CA GLN A 116 6.78 -6.99 2.31
C GLN A 116 7.16 -7.87 1.11
N ALA A 117 6.21 -8.61 0.53
CA ALA A 117 6.48 -9.36 -0.69
C ALA A 117 6.84 -8.44 -1.87
N SER A 118 6.22 -7.26 -1.94
CA SER A 118 6.51 -6.25 -2.97
C SER A 118 7.93 -5.69 -2.86
N THR A 119 8.50 -5.52 -1.67
CA THR A 119 9.88 -5.03 -1.51
C THR A 119 10.92 -6.00 -2.07
N TYR A 120 10.63 -7.30 -2.10
CA TYR A 120 11.56 -8.30 -2.64
C TYR A 120 11.58 -8.35 -4.17
N LEU A 121 10.59 -7.75 -4.84
CA LEU A 121 10.49 -7.75 -6.31
C LEU A 121 11.62 -6.95 -6.98
N ASP A 122 12.26 -6.04 -6.26
CA ASP A 122 13.33 -5.19 -6.80
C ASP A 122 14.68 -5.91 -6.84
N GLU A 123 14.87 -6.93 -5.99
CA GLU A 123 16.12 -7.68 -5.86
C GLU A 123 16.12 -9.00 -6.66
N LEU A 124 14.95 -9.39 -7.19
CA LEU A 124 14.72 -10.65 -7.86
C LEU A 124 15.07 -10.63 -9.36
N ALA A 125 15.54 -11.77 -9.86
CA ALA A 125 15.69 -12.01 -11.29
C ALA A 125 14.33 -12.04 -12.01
N GLU A 126 14.31 -11.63 -13.29
CA GLU A 126 13.08 -11.41 -14.08
C GLU A 126 12.16 -12.64 -14.12
N ALA A 127 12.69 -13.85 -14.30
CA ALA A 127 11.87 -15.06 -14.36
C ALA A 127 11.08 -15.32 -13.07
N ARG A 128 11.72 -15.16 -11.90
CA ARG A 128 11.08 -15.38 -10.58
C ARG A 128 10.15 -14.22 -10.21
N LYS A 129 10.50 -13.01 -10.66
CA LYS A 129 9.69 -11.80 -10.48
C LYS A 129 8.31 -11.96 -11.14
N LEU A 130 8.22 -12.56 -12.33
CA LEU A 130 6.93 -12.85 -12.98
C LEU A 130 6.04 -13.76 -12.12
N SER A 131 6.57 -14.89 -11.64
CA SER A 131 5.80 -15.84 -10.82
C SER A 131 5.29 -15.23 -9.51
N LEU A 132 6.12 -14.42 -8.83
CA LEU A 132 5.69 -13.73 -7.61
C LEU A 132 4.63 -12.65 -7.89
N ILE A 133 4.75 -11.91 -8.99
CA ILE A 133 3.74 -10.91 -9.36
C ILE A 133 2.39 -11.58 -9.68
N GLU A 134 2.38 -12.67 -10.43
CA GLU A 134 1.16 -13.40 -10.75
C GLU A 134 0.45 -13.92 -9.49
N THR A 135 1.21 -14.49 -8.56
CA THR A 135 0.64 -14.96 -7.28
C THR A 135 0.08 -13.82 -6.44
N LEU A 136 0.77 -12.66 -6.36
CA LEU A 136 0.27 -11.47 -5.66
C LEU A 136 -0.98 -10.87 -6.34
N ARG A 137 -1.07 -10.89 -7.67
CA ARG A 137 -2.28 -10.47 -8.41
C ARG A 137 -3.46 -11.39 -8.12
N ASN A 138 -3.24 -12.71 -8.08
CA ASN A 138 -4.28 -13.68 -7.72
C ASN A 138 -4.75 -13.50 -6.27
N VAL A 139 -3.83 -13.23 -5.35
CA VAL A 139 -4.11 -13.05 -3.91
C VAL A 139 -4.86 -11.77 -3.59
N SER A 140 -4.66 -10.72 -4.40
CA SER A 140 -5.29 -9.40 -4.26
C SER A 140 -6.64 -9.28 -4.95
N GLU A 141 -7.07 -10.30 -5.71
CA GLU A 141 -8.37 -10.28 -6.38
C GLU A 141 -9.52 -10.28 -5.36
N GLY A 142 -10.49 -9.36 -5.55
CA GLY A 142 -11.65 -9.22 -4.67
C GLY A 142 -11.37 -8.59 -3.29
N LYS A 143 -10.15 -8.11 -3.01
CA LYS A 143 -9.78 -7.49 -1.72
C LYS A 143 -9.58 -5.98 -1.86
N MET A 144 -10.61 -5.21 -1.50
CA MET A 144 -10.60 -3.75 -1.61
C MET A 144 -9.43 -3.06 -0.87
N TYR A 145 -8.97 -3.65 0.24
CA TYR A 145 -7.92 -3.06 1.07
C TYR A 145 -6.50 -3.25 0.50
N VAL A 146 -6.30 -4.05 -0.55
CA VAL A 146 -5.00 -4.27 -1.21
C VAL A 146 -5.00 -3.77 -2.66
N GLU A 147 -6.01 -3.00 -3.07
CA GLU A 147 -6.13 -2.55 -4.46
C GLU A 147 -5.01 -1.60 -4.87
N VAL A 148 -4.53 -0.76 -3.95
CA VAL A 148 -3.40 0.15 -4.23
C VAL A 148 -2.13 -0.63 -4.56
N GLU A 149 -1.81 -1.65 -3.76
CA GLU A 149 -0.64 -2.50 -4.02
C GLU A 149 -0.82 -3.31 -5.32
N ARG A 150 -2.04 -3.78 -5.62
CA ARG A 150 -2.35 -4.44 -6.89
C ARG A 150 -2.09 -3.53 -8.10
N ALA A 151 -2.47 -2.25 -8.01
CA ALA A 151 -2.20 -1.27 -9.07
C ALA A 151 -0.69 -1.09 -9.29
N ARG A 152 0.10 -0.97 -8.22
CA ARG A 152 1.57 -0.89 -8.28
C ARG A 152 2.20 -2.13 -8.92
N LEU A 153 1.77 -3.32 -8.51
CA LEU A 153 2.21 -4.58 -9.11
C LEU A 153 1.87 -4.67 -10.61
N THR A 154 0.72 -4.15 -11.01
CA THR A 154 0.29 -4.11 -12.42
C THR A 154 1.22 -3.22 -13.25
N ARG A 155 1.67 -2.09 -12.69
CA ARG A 155 2.66 -1.22 -13.34
C ARG A 155 3.99 -1.94 -13.58
N ILE A 156 4.46 -2.69 -12.58
CA ILE A 156 5.70 -3.47 -12.70
C ILE A 156 5.55 -4.55 -13.77
N LEU A 157 4.43 -5.27 -13.78
CA LEU A 157 4.15 -6.30 -14.78
C LEU A 157 4.13 -5.73 -16.20
N ALA A 158 3.51 -4.56 -16.39
CA ALA A 158 3.48 -3.88 -17.69
C ALA A 158 4.89 -3.52 -18.17
N GLY A 159 5.76 -3.01 -17.28
CA GLY A 159 7.16 -2.73 -17.61
C GLY A 159 7.95 -3.98 -18.00
N MET A 160 7.64 -5.14 -17.41
CA MET A 160 8.26 -6.40 -17.82
C MET A 160 7.77 -6.87 -19.20
N GLN A 161 6.48 -6.71 -19.50
CA GLN A 161 5.93 -7.00 -20.82
C GLN A 161 6.48 -6.06 -21.90
N GLU A 162 6.74 -4.79 -21.57
CA GLU A 162 7.45 -3.86 -22.45
C GLU A 162 8.88 -4.37 -22.75
N ALA A 163 9.60 -4.85 -21.74
CA ALA A 163 10.95 -5.38 -21.90
C ALA A 163 11.00 -6.65 -22.77
N THR A 164 9.96 -7.50 -22.73
CA THR A 164 9.85 -8.65 -23.64
C THR A 164 9.39 -8.28 -25.05
N GLY A 165 8.95 -7.03 -25.27
CA GLY A 165 8.45 -6.53 -26.55
C GLY A 165 6.93 -6.68 -26.74
N ASP A 166 6.21 -7.18 -25.75
CA ASP A 166 4.75 -7.40 -25.79
C ASP A 166 3.97 -6.15 -25.36
N VAL A 167 4.15 -5.05 -26.11
CA VAL A 167 3.54 -3.73 -25.81
C VAL A 167 2.00 -3.79 -25.82
N GLU A 168 1.39 -4.64 -26.66
CA GLU A 168 -0.06 -4.79 -26.71
C GLU A 168 -0.64 -5.41 -25.43
N ALA A 169 0.07 -6.40 -24.86
CA ALA A 169 -0.30 -7.05 -23.62
C ALA A 169 -0.11 -6.10 -22.43
N ALA A 170 1.01 -5.35 -22.41
CA ALA A 170 1.28 -4.31 -21.41
C ALA A 170 0.15 -3.26 -21.39
N ARG A 171 -0.22 -2.76 -22.57
CA ARG A 171 -1.31 -1.79 -22.74
C ARG A 171 -2.64 -2.35 -22.21
N LYS A 172 -2.99 -3.60 -22.53
CA LYS A 172 -4.25 -4.22 -22.07
C LYS A 172 -4.26 -4.33 -20.55
N THR A 173 -3.19 -4.86 -19.96
CA THR A 173 -3.07 -5.04 -18.51
C THR A 173 -3.18 -3.70 -17.77
N MET A 174 -2.57 -2.64 -18.28
CA MET A 174 -2.66 -1.29 -17.72
C MET A 174 -4.04 -0.65 -17.88
N GLN A 175 -4.77 -0.95 -18.97
CA GLN A 175 -6.13 -0.44 -19.19
C GLN A 175 -7.18 -1.13 -18.30
N ASP A 176 -6.98 -2.40 -17.95
CA ASP A 176 -7.90 -3.14 -17.08
C ASP A 176 -7.95 -2.55 -15.66
N THR A 177 -6.86 -1.94 -15.20
CA THR A 177 -6.81 -1.23 -13.92
C THR A 177 -7.38 0.19 -14.03
N VAL A 178 -8.60 0.37 -13.53
CA VAL A 178 -9.27 1.68 -13.48
C VAL A 178 -8.84 2.45 -12.23
N VAL A 179 -7.80 3.28 -12.34
CA VAL A 179 -7.24 4.02 -11.18
C VAL A 179 -8.14 5.14 -10.64
N GLU A 180 -9.20 5.51 -11.37
CA GLU A 180 -10.17 6.53 -10.95
C GLU A 180 -10.99 6.09 -9.74
N THR A 181 -11.28 4.80 -9.62
CA THR A 181 -12.12 4.24 -8.54
C THR A 181 -11.31 3.94 -7.28
N LEU A 182 -9.97 3.97 -7.36
CA LEU A 182 -9.09 3.64 -6.24
C LEU A 182 -9.05 4.77 -5.21
N GLY A 183 -9.91 4.72 -4.20
CA GLY A 183 -10.00 5.77 -3.17
C GLY A 183 -8.70 6.00 -2.39
N GLY A 184 -7.92 4.94 -2.12
CA GLY A 184 -6.73 4.98 -1.27
C GLY A 184 -5.41 5.39 -1.95
N MET A 185 -5.42 5.69 -3.26
CA MET A 185 -4.22 6.03 -4.01
C MET A 185 -4.05 7.56 -4.12
N ASP A 186 -2.80 8.03 -4.00
CA ASP A 186 -2.49 9.45 -4.07
C ASP A 186 -2.87 10.05 -5.43
N LYS A 187 -3.37 11.29 -5.42
CA LYS A 187 -3.74 12.01 -6.67
C LYS A 187 -2.58 12.09 -7.66
N ARG A 188 -1.35 12.21 -7.16
CA ARG A 188 -0.11 12.26 -7.95
C ARG A 188 0.15 10.91 -8.62
N GLU A 189 0.17 9.85 -7.83
CA GLU A 189 0.39 8.48 -8.30
C GLU A 189 -0.67 8.08 -9.33
N LYS A 190 -1.94 8.45 -9.11
CA LYS A 190 -3.03 8.25 -10.08
C LYS A 190 -2.75 8.95 -11.42
N THR A 191 -2.28 10.19 -11.37
CA THR A 191 -1.98 10.96 -12.58
C THR A 191 -0.83 10.31 -13.35
N ASP A 192 0.23 9.91 -12.66
CA ASP A 192 1.37 9.23 -13.26
C ASP A 192 0.95 7.89 -13.91
N PHE A 193 0.04 7.16 -13.28
CA PHE A 193 -0.50 5.93 -13.84
C PHE A 193 -1.29 6.16 -15.15
N ILE A 194 -2.11 7.22 -15.20
CA ILE A 194 -2.86 7.58 -16.42
C ILE A 194 -1.92 8.05 -17.53
N LEU A 195 -0.85 8.78 -17.18
CA LEU A 195 0.17 9.19 -18.16
C LEU A 195 0.90 7.98 -18.78
N GLU A 196 1.22 6.98 -17.96
CA GLU A 196 1.81 5.71 -18.46
C GLU A 196 0.85 4.97 -19.40
N GLN A 197 -0.46 4.94 -19.08
CA GLN A 197 -1.47 4.37 -19.99
C GLN A 197 -1.48 5.09 -21.34
N ILE A 198 -1.36 6.43 -21.35
CA ILE A 198 -1.32 7.22 -22.60
C ILE A 198 -0.05 6.88 -23.39
N ARG A 199 1.11 6.81 -22.72
CA ARG A 199 2.39 6.45 -23.36
C ARG A 199 2.28 5.10 -24.09
N LEU A 200 1.80 4.07 -23.41
CA LEU A 200 1.59 2.74 -23.98
C LEU A 200 0.59 2.75 -25.16
N CYS A 201 -0.47 3.56 -25.09
CA CYS A 201 -1.41 3.69 -26.21
C CYS A 201 -0.77 4.34 -27.45
N LEU A 202 0.15 5.29 -27.24
CA LEU A 202 0.87 5.95 -28.33
C LEU A 202 1.88 5.02 -29.01
N GLU A 203 2.56 4.16 -28.24
CA GLU A 203 3.48 3.14 -28.79
C GLU A 203 2.74 2.15 -29.71
N VAL A 204 1.51 1.74 -29.34
CA VAL A 204 0.64 0.88 -30.16
C VAL A 204 -0.08 1.66 -31.29
N LYS A 205 0.08 2.99 -31.37
CA LYS A 205 -0.59 3.89 -32.32
C LYS A 205 -2.13 3.93 -32.21
N ASP A 206 -2.67 3.66 -31.03
CA ASP A 206 -4.11 3.79 -30.75
C ASP A 206 -4.44 5.21 -30.25
N PHE A 207 -4.53 6.15 -31.20
CA PHE A 207 -4.77 7.56 -30.93
C PHE A 207 -6.18 7.85 -30.39
N ILE A 208 -7.17 7.01 -30.72
CA ILE A 208 -8.55 7.20 -30.27
C ILE A 208 -8.61 6.91 -28.76
N ARG A 209 -8.08 5.77 -28.32
CA ARG A 209 -8.04 5.44 -26.88
C ARG A 209 -7.15 6.40 -26.11
N ALA A 210 -6.00 6.81 -26.66
CA ALA A 210 -5.14 7.80 -26.02
C ALA A 210 -5.90 9.10 -25.73
N ASN A 211 -6.70 9.60 -26.68
CA ASN A 211 -7.54 10.78 -26.49
C ASN A 211 -8.64 10.59 -25.45
N ILE A 212 -9.24 9.40 -25.33
CA ILE A 212 -10.24 9.09 -24.31
C ILE A 212 -9.58 9.10 -22.93
N VAL A 213 -8.41 8.48 -22.80
CA VAL A 213 -7.68 8.41 -21.52
C VAL A 213 -7.18 9.79 -21.10
N ALA A 214 -6.71 10.62 -22.05
CA ALA A 214 -6.26 11.98 -21.78
C ALA A 214 -7.35 12.87 -21.15
N LYS A 215 -8.62 12.69 -21.53
CA LYS A 215 -9.76 13.44 -20.96
C LYS A 215 -10.03 13.13 -19.48
N LYS A 216 -9.50 12.01 -18.96
CA LYS A 216 -9.66 11.61 -17.55
C LYS A 216 -8.86 12.50 -16.60
N ILE A 217 -7.80 13.13 -17.08
CA ILE A 217 -6.97 14.02 -16.26
C ILE A 217 -7.56 15.42 -16.26
N GLN A 218 -7.93 15.92 -15.07
CA GLN A 218 -8.38 17.30 -14.93
C GLN A 218 -7.19 18.26 -15.01
N THR A 219 -7.28 19.32 -15.81
CA THR A 219 -6.19 20.32 -15.93
C THR A 219 -5.84 21.05 -14.63
N LYS A 220 -6.72 20.98 -13.62
CA LYS A 220 -6.50 21.53 -12.28
C LYS A 220 -5.42 20.79 -11.49
N THR A 221 -5.29 19.46 -11.64
CA THR A 221 -4.28 18.68 -10.90
C THR A 221 -2.86 19.12 -11.27
N PHE A 222 -2.63 19.56 -12.51
CA PHE A 222 -1.34 20.10 -12.93
C PHE A 222 -1.05 21.51 -12.37
N LYS A 223 -2.07 22.32 -12.10
CA LYS A 223 -1.90 23.64 -11.47
C LYS A 223 -1.51 23.49 -10.00
N GLU A 224 -2.19 22.61 -9.27
CA GLU A 224 -1.83 22.23 -7.90
C GLU A 224 -0.40 21.69 -7.84
N ARG A 225 -0.01 20.82 -8.80
CA ARG A 225 1.37 20.32 -8.93
C ARG A 225 2.40 21.45 -9.05
N ARG A 226 2.12 22.46 -9.88
CA ARG A 226 3.02 23.61 -10.07
C ARG A 226 3.15 24.45 -8.79
N GLU A 227 2.05 24.62 -8.05
CA GLU A 227 2.04 25.36 -6.80
C GLU A 227 2.73 24.62 -5.67
N GLU A 228 2.54 23.31 -5.54
CA GLU A 228 3.20 22.46 -4.54
C GLU A 228 4.70 22.38 -4.78
N THR A 229 5.13 22.18 -6.04
CA THR A 229 6.56 22.14 -6.39
C THR A 229 7.23 23.49 -6.08
N ARG A 230 6.57 24.60 -6.44
CA ARG A 230 7.06 25.95 -6.19
C ARG A 230 7.06 26.32 -4.70
N ARG A 231 6.12 25.80 -3.90
CA ARG A 231 6.13 25.91 -2.43
C ARG A 231 7.24 25.06 -1.81
N GLY A 232 7.52 23.88 -2.36
CA GLY A 232 8.60 23.00 -1.93
C GLY A 232 9.98 23.60 -2.21
N GLU A 233 10.18 24.15 -3.41
CA GLU A 233 11.38 24.92 -3.77
C GLU A 233 11.56 26.12 -2.85
N LYS A 234 10.53 26.94 -2.65
CA LYS A 234 10.60 28.07 -1.69
C LYS A 234 10.96 27.63 -0.27
N ARG A 235 10.43 26.51 0.23
CA ARG A 235 10.81 25.97 1.54
C ARG A 235 12.24 25.46 1.57
N ARG A 236 12.73 24.80 0.51
CA ARG A 236 14.13 24.35 0.40
C ARG A 236 15.08 25.53 0.31
N GLU A 237 14.69 26.56 -0.43
CA GLU A 237 15.41 27.82 -0.58
C GLU A 237 15.41 28.61 0.74
N GLU A 238 14.32 28.61 1.51
CA GLU A 238 14.27 29.13 2.89
C GLU A 238 15.16 28.34 3.87
N LEU A 239 15.24 27.02 3.72
CA LEU A 239 16.10 26.17 4.55
C LEU A 239 17.60 26.28 4.17
N GLN A 240 17.88 26.62 2.91
CA GLN A 240 19.23 26.87 2.37
C GLN A 240 19.65 28.34 2.44
N ARG A 241 18.80 29.25 2.90
CA ARG A 241 19.23 30.61 3.24
C ARG A 241 20.34 30.48 4.27
N PRO A 242 21.58 30.92 3.98
CA PRO A 242 22.60 30.99 5.00
C PRO A 242 22.04 31.84 6.13
N CYS A 243 22.39 31.51 7.38
CA CYS A 243 22.10 32.31 8.57
C CYS A 243 22.85 33.68 8.52
N LEU A 244 22.67 34.46 7.45
CA LEU A 244 23.26 35.78 7.22
C LEU A 244 22.52 36.89 7.98
N PHE A 245 21.57 36.52 8.82
CA PHE A 245 20.91 37.40 9.77
C PHE A 245 20.90 36.75 11.16
N ALA A 246 22.07 36.32 11.64
CA ALA A 246 22.29 36.28 13.08
C ALA A 246 22.23 37.75 13.55
N PRO A 247 21.26 38.14 14.40
CA PRO A 247 21.35 39.43 15.04
C PRO A 247 22.61 39.39 15.89
N LEU A 248 23.46 40.39 15.69
CA LEU A 248 24.62 40.75 16.50
C LEU A 248 24.53 40.13 17.91
N CYS A 249 25.34 39.11 18.17
CA CYS A 249 25.72 38.81 19.55
C CYS A 249 26.33 40.09 20.11
N PRO A 250 25.83 40.64 21.24
CA PRO A 250 26.42 41.83 21.82
C PRO A 250 27.81 41.46 22.33
N ARG A 251 28.85 41.89 21.60
CA ARG A 251 30.18 42.10 22.18
C ARG A 251 30.17 43.47 22.85
N ASP A 252 30.59 43.45 24.12
CA ASP A 252 31.13 44.55 24.92
C ASP A 252 30.17 45.46 25.72
N ALA A 253 30.09 45.17 27.04
CA ALA A 253 30.15 46.08 28.20
C ALA A 253 29.60 45.33 29.44
N ALA A 254 30.23 45.17 30.61
CA ALA A 254 31.36 45.82 31.25
C ALA A 254 31.88 44.94 32.42
N SER A 255 33.20 44.93 32.66
CA SER A 255 33.77 44.87 34.02
C SER A 255 33.99 46.32 34.50
N PRO A 256 34.29 46.64 35.78
CA PRO A 256 34.58 45.81 36.95
C PRO A 256 33.78 46.24 38.21
N PHE A 257 33.84 45.49 39.33
CA PHE A 257 33.90 45.96 40.75
C PHE A 257 33.40 44.87 41.70
N GLY A 258 34.24 44.51 42.67
CA GLY A 258 33.91 43.57 43.75
C GLY A 258 35.13 43.19 44.58
N LEU A 259 35.83 44.20 45.11
CA LEU A 259 36.85 44.08 46.15
C LEU A 259 36.17 44.24 47.53
N VAL A 260 36.80 43.65 48.56
CA VAL A 260 36.55 43.72 50.02
C VAL A 260 35.52 42.67 50.52
N GLY A 261 35.82 41.72 51.42
CA GLY A 261 36.98 41.46 52.27
C GLY A 261 36.55 41.28 53.72
N SER A 262 36.70 40.08 54.29
CA SER A 262 37.09 39.71 55.67
C SER A 262 36.90 38.21 55.88
#